data_AF-A0AAD7ZUV7-F1
#
_entry.id   AF-A0AAD7ZUV7-F1
#
_cell.length_a   1.000
_cell.length_b   1.000
_cell.length_c   1.000
_cell.angle_alpha   90.00
_cell.angle_beta   90.00
_cell.angle_gamma   90.00
#
_symmetry.space_group_name_H-M   'P 1'
#
loop_
_entity.id
_entity.type
_entity.pdbx_description
1 polymer ?
#
loop_
_entity_poly.entity_id
_entity_poly.type
_entity_poly.pdbx_seq_one_letter_code
_entity_poly.pdbx_strand_id
1 'polypeptide(L)'
;MGTATSRHSDIASNEYLEKFSKKEHISSSDPFWNKFLSFSFTPPASRIEGTCRQLLTNNLQSGNFGSLLLVFLSRASELLSSAQTDSWQTYNALFIIRCITKFFIENVKEEDLMRHFEARPSSLPDENVNRLEVFLESLIEIIVDIPLKDLTYPLHLEAVNCLLVLLSVQMFSHRTASKSCIYRSLMQGRYSIHAPLLIKTLLQHFSHQDKAPVGLFKNSPGGSVVIGLASELWNLLTFGMARSNSSSVTTVTADGMKVVKSTEMLDCPLANQSLLLVLVLTNHCTCDKNLHNPYRQALFFCSNSQATPTRAAATFKLDLGQLYTTLCHVASSDQTTLLLYLLVHRNRHVKTYIMARSDIELLVVPILKTLYHAPDSNSHHIYMSLIILLILSEDDLFNKTVHETMLKGVTWYTERSISEISLGGLLVLVVIRTIQYNMLKMRDKYLHTNCLAALANMSGQFRALHPYVSQRLVSLFETLAKKHSRLAEQIRQQESGVSAPSTIVNVDDPEQASDLVQDLGVLEEVLRMVLEIINSCLSHQLIHNPNLVYTLLYKKHVFEPFRSHPAFQDIVQNIDTVIVYFSNKLDQVHKDLGVNEVLMTIQHGALQWPKERLK
;
A
#
# COMPACT_ATOMS: atom_id res chain seq x y z
N MET A 1 -44.71 6.21 22.94
CA MET A 1 -44.27 6.27 24.35
C MET A 1 -43.87 4.87 24.78
N GLY A 2 -42.64 4.72 25.29
CA GLY A 2 -42.05 3.43 25.66
C GLY A 2 -40.59 3.25 25.24
N THR A 3 -39.76 4.30 25.26
CA THR A 3 -38.31 4.20 25.09
C THR A 3 -37.71 3.65 26.38
N ALA A 4 -37.74 2.33 26.56
CA ALA A 4 -36.99 1.66 27.61
C ALA A 4 -35.50 1.73 27.24
N THR A 5 -34.82 2.73 27.79
CA THR A 5 -33.36 2.88 27.74
C THR A 5 -32.76 1.80 28.64
N SER A 6 -32.45 0.64 28.06
CA SER A 6 -31.72 -0.43 28.73
C SER A 6 -30.33 0.10 29.13
N ARG A 7 -30.07 0.16 30.43
CA ARG A 7 -28.82 0.66 31.04
C ARG A 7 -27.70 -0.38 30.90
N HIS A 8 -26.45 0.08 30.86
CA HIS A 8 -25.22 -0.75 30.79
C HIS A 8 -25.12 -1.85 31.88
N SER A 9 -25.89 -1.75 32.97
CA SER A 9 -25.88 -2.66 34.12
C SER A 9 -26.57 -4.02 33.88
N ASP A 10 -27.47 -4.14 32.89
CA ASP A 10 -28.44 -5.26 32.85
C ASP A 10 -28.11 -6.37 31.83
N ILE A 11 -26.90 -6.34 31.24
CA ILE A 11 -26.55 -7.20 30.08
C ILE A 11 -26.20 -8.64 30.50
N ALA A 12 -25.67 -8.86 31.71
CA ALA A 12 -25.35 -10.20 32.22
C ALA A 12 -26.60 -11.02 32.56
N SER A 13 -27.74 -10.35 32.74
CA SER A 13 -29.07 -10.94 32.97
C SER A 13 -29.97 -10.78 31.75
N ASN A 14 -29.40 -10.58 30.55
CA ASN A 14 -30.21 -10.43 29.34
C ASN A 14 -30.79 -11.79 28.95
N GLU A 15 -32.03 -12.02 29.41
CA GLU A 15 -32.82 -13.23 29.17
C GLU A 15 -32.86 -13.62 27.69
N TYR A 16 -32.77 -12.64 26.77
CA TYR A 16 -32.80 -12.92 25.34
C TYR A 16 -31.49 -13.54 24.82
N LEU A 17 -30.32 -13.09 25.29
CA LEU A 17 -29.03 -13.71 24.92
C LEU A 17 -28.89 -15.11 25.52
N GLU A 18 -29.38 -15.29 26.74
CA GLU A 18 -29.41 -16.60 27.40
C GLU A 18 -30.35 -17.55 26.65
N LYS A 19 -31.56 -17.11 26.31
CA LYS A 19 -32.52 -17.90 25.52
C LYS A 19 -31.95 -18.29 24.15
N PHE A 20 -31.29 -17.36 23.46
CA PHE A 20 -30.70 -17.58 22.14
C PHE A 20 -29.61 -18.68 22.14
N SER A 21 -28.81 -18.77 23.21
CA SER A 21 -27.70 -19.73 23.32
C SER A 21 -28.08 -21.09 23.93
N LYS A 22 -29.34 -21.29 24.33
CA LYS A 22 -29.86 -22.57 24.87
C LYS A 22 -30.06 -23.62 23.76
N LYS A 23 -30.39 -24.84 24.20
CA LYS A 23 -30.65 -26.01 23.34
C LYS A 23 -32.02 -25.98 22.66
N GLU A 24 -32.93 -25.14 23.14
CA GLU A 24 -34.26 -24.97 22.58
C GLU A 24 -34.17 -24.23 21.24
N HIS A 25 -34.87 -24.75 20.23
CA HIS A 25 -34.95 -24.13 18.91
C HIS A 25 -35.87 -22.91 18.95
N ILE A 26 -35.41 -21.82 18.35
CA ILE A 26 -36.20 -20.61 18.10
C ILE A 26 -36.53 -20.55 16.61
N SER A 27 -37.81 -20.63 16.26
CA SER A 27 -38.28 -20.50 14.87
C SER A 27 -37.92 -19.13 14.29
N SER A 28 -37.59 -19.05 12.99
CA SER A 28 -37.35 -17.78 12.30
C SER A 28 -38.57 -16.84 12.29
N SER A 29 -39.78 -17.38 12.44
CA SER A 29 -41.03 -16.61 12.54
C SER A 29 -41.40 -16.16 13.96
N ASP A 30 -40.59 -16.49 14.97
CA ASP A 30 -40.91 -16.19 16.38
C ASP A 30 -40.84 -14.67 16.67
N PRO A 31 -41.85 -14.08 17.36
CA PRO A 31 -41.82 -12.69 17.80
C PRO A 31 -40.60 -12.32 18.69
N PHE A 32 -39.92 -13.32 19.25
CA PHE A 32 -38.64 -13.19 19.92
C PHE A 32 -37.66 -12.30 19.17
N TRP A 33 -37.53 -12.47 17.84
CA TRP A 33 -36.56 -11.74 17.03
C TRP A 33 -36.82 -10.24 17.01
N ASN A 34 -38.08 -9.81 17.05
CA ASN A 34 -38.41 -8.39 17.10
C ASN A 34 -37.88 -7.76 18.39
N LYS A 35 -37.98 -8.45 19.53
CA LYS A 35 -37.45 -7.94 20.80
C LYS A 35 -35.94 -8.10 20.89
N PHE A 36 -35.41 -9.24 20.46
CA PHE A 36 -33.98 -9.55 20.51
C PHE A 36 -33.15 -8.59 19.66
N LEU A 37 -33.63 -8.23 18.47
CA LEU A 37 -32.96 -7.29 17.57
C LEU A 37 -33.25 -5.82 17.89
N SER A 38 -34.09 -5.54 18.91
CA SER A 38 -34.51 -4.18 19.26
C SER A 38 -33.53 -3.37 20.13
N PHE A 39 -32.28 -3.82 20.28
CA PHE A 39 -31.30 -3.15 21.14
C PHE A 39 -30.74 -1.88 20.49
N SER A 40 -30.44 -0.89 21.33
CA SER A 40 -29.81 0.37 20.94
C SER A 40 -28.36 0.52 21.42
N PHE A 41 -27.82 -0.49 22.12
CA PHE A 41 -26.46 -0.48 22.68
C PHE A 41 -25.69 -1.73 22.26
N THR A 42 -24.36 -1.61 22.11
CA THR A 42 -23.49 -2.75 21.81
C THR A 42 -23.02 -3.41 23.11
N PRO A 43 -23.18 -4.73 23.31
CA PRO A 43 -22.71 -5.40 24.54
C PRO A 43 -21.17 -5.45 24.60
N PRO A 44 -20.55 -5.39 25.81
CA PRO A 44 -19.11 -5.53 25.98
C PRO A 44 -18.58 -6.85 25.42
N ALA A 45 -17.40 -6.82 24.78
CA ALA A 45 -16.78 -7.96 24.08
C ALA A 45 -16.65 -9.23 24.95
N SER A 46 -16.21 -9.07 26.20
CA SER A 46 -16.06 -10.18 27.16
C SER A 46 -17.38 -10.89 27.50
N ARG A 47 -18.52 -10.22 27.27
CA ARG A 47 -19.85 -10.74 27.61
C ARG A 47 -20.52 -11.45 26.43
N ILE A 48 -20.18 -11.07 25.18
CA ILE A 48 -20.62 -11.79 23.98
C ILE A 48 -19.91 -13.15 23.88
N GLU A 49 -18.64 -13.22 24.30
CA GLU A 49 -17.85 -14.45 24.24
C GLU A 49 -18.46 -15.62 25.03
N GLY A 50 -19.03 -15.36 26.21
CA GLY A 50 -19.74 -16.36 27.01
C GLY A 50 -20.94 -16.95 26.27
N THR A 51 -21.77 -16.08 25.69
CA THR A 51 -22.93 -16.48 24.85
C THR A 51 -22.48 -17.24 23.61
N CYS A 52 -21.43 -16.79 22.92
CA CYS A 52 -20.89 -17.47 21.75
C CYS A 52 -20.33 -18.85 22.07
N ARG A 53 -19.67 -19.02 23.22
CA ARG A 53 -19.18 -20.32 23.71
C ARG A 53 -20.32 -21.30 23.99
N GLN A 54 -21.37 -20.82 24.65
CA GLN A 54 -22.56 -21.63 24.92
C GLN A 54 -23.31 -21.99 23.62
N LEU A 55 -23.44 -21.01 22.71
CA LEU A 55 -24.03 -21.24 21.39
C LEU A 55 -23.21 -22.23 20.56
N LEU A 56 -21.88 -22.15 20.58
CA LEU A 56 -21.01 -23.10 19.87
C LEU A 56 -21.30 -24.54 20.30
N THR A 57 -21.53 -24.76 21.59
CA THR A 57 -21.83 -26.10 22.14
C THR A 57 -23.23 -26.60 21.76
N ASN A 58 -24.21 -25.69 21.69
CA ASN A 58 -25.63 -26.06 21.55
C ASN A 58 -26.17 -25.92 20.12
N ASN A 59 -25.54 -25.13 19.24
CA ASN A 59 -26.11 -24.74 17.95
C ASN A 59 -26.32 -25.91 16.99
N LEU A 60 -25.47 -26.94 17.03
CA LEU A 60 -25.67 -28.14 16.20
C LEU A 60 -26.98 -28.87 16.55
N GLN A 61 -27.50 -28.69 17.76
CA GLN A 61 -28.79 -29.22 18.19
C GLN A 61 -29.92 -28.19 18.00
N SER A 62 -29.72 -26.94 18.43
CA SER A 62 -30.79 -25.94 18.44
C SER A 62 -31.03 -25.29 17.08
N GLY A 63 -30.01 -25.17 16.22
CA GLY A 63 -30.08 -24.46 14.95
C GLY A 63 -30.35 -22.96 15.06
N ASN A 64 -30.18 -22.36 16.26
CA ASN A 64 -30.55 -20.96 16.50
C ASN A 64 -29.74 -19.95 15.68
N PHE A 65 -28.48 -20.26 15.37
CA PHE A 65 -27.68 -19.46 14.43
C PHE A 65 -28.26 -19.49 13.02
N GLY A 66 -28.71 -20.67 12.56
CA GLY A 66 -29.41 -20.82 11.29
C GLY A 66 -30.72 -20.03 11.25
N SER A 67 -31.51 -20.04 12.33
CA SER A 67 -32.71 -19.21 12.43
C SER A 67 -32.40 -17.72 12.36
N LEU A 68 -31.34 -17.25 13.03
CA LEU A 68 -30.90 -15.85 12.95
C LEU A 68 -30.48 -15.46 11.52
N LEU A 69 -29.78 -16.34 10.80
CA LEU A 69 -29.44 -16.13 9.39
C LEU A 69 -30.70 -15.97 8.53
N LEU A 70 -31.70 -16.83 8.71
CA LEU A 70 -32.98 -16.73 7.97
C LEU A 70 -33.73 -15.43 8.29
N VAL A 71 -33.74 -15.00 9.56
CA VAL A 71 -34.35 -13.72 9.97
C VAL A 71 -33.62 -12.55 9.31
N PHE A 72 -32.30 -12.57 9.29
CA PHE A 72 -31.51 -11.56 8.58
C PHE A 72 -31.83 -11.55 7.08
N LEU A 73 -31.85 -12.72 6.42
CA LEU A 73 -32.13 -12.83 4.99
C LEU A 73 -33.53 -12.32 4.63
N SER A 74 -34.56 -12.64 5.43
CA SER A 74 -35.92 -12.11 5.24
C SER A 74 -35.93 -10.58 5.28
N ARG A 75 -35.29 -9.99 6.30
CA ARG A 75 -35.24 -8.53 6.48
C ARG A 75 -34.36 -7.84 5.43
N ALA A 76 -33.29 -8.47 4.99
CA ALA A 76 -32.45 -7.97 3.90
C ALA A 76 -33.23 -7.95 2.58
N SER A 77 -34.01 -8.99 2.29
CA SER A 77 -34.89 -9.05 1.11
C SER A 77 -36.00 -7.99 1.16
N GLU A 78 -36.60 -7.75 2.33
CA GLU A 78 -37.56 -6.66 2.54
C GLU A 78 -36.92 -5.28 2.29
N LEU A 79 -35.68 -5.07 2.75
CA LEU A 79 -34.95 -3.82 2.54
C LEU A 79 -34.57 -3.61 1.06
N LEU A 80 -34.18 -4.68 0.36
CA LEU A 80 -33.88 -4.65 -1.08
C LEU A 80 -35.12 -4.36 -1.94
N SER A 81 -36.29 -4.84 -1.51
CA SER A 81 -37.56 -4.57 -2.21
C SER A 81 -38.19 -3.21 -1.87
N SER A 82 -37.90 -2.66 -0.69
CA SER A 82 -38.43 -1.36 -0.23
C SER A 82 -37.35 -0.54 0.50
N ALA A 83 -36.73 0.40 -0.22
CA ALA A 83 -35.67 1.27 0.30
C ALA A 83 -36.12 2.30 1.36
N GLN A 84 -37.38 2.24 1.83
CA GLN A 84 -37.93 3.07 2.91
C GLN A 84 -37.99 2.34 4.26
N THR A 85 -37.66 1.05 4.31
CA THR A 85 -37.73 0.23 5.52
C THR A 85 -36.56 0.55 6.46
N ASP A 86 -36.84 0.54 7.76
CA ASP A 86 -35.86 0.74 8.84
C ASP A 86 -34.71 -0.29 8.76
N SER A 87 -33.49 0.16 8.47
CA SER A 87 -32.29 -0.69 8.29
C SER A 87 -31.71 -1.25 9.58
N TRP A 88 -32.12 -0.73 10.74
CA TRP A 88 -31.42 -0.92 12.01
C TRP A 88 -31.57 -2.34 12.59
N GLN A 89 -32.72 -3.00 12.41
CA GLN A 89 -32.89 -4.40 12.84
C GLN A 89 -32.07 -5.36 11.95
N THR A 90 -32.00 -5.06 10.65
CA THR A 90 -31.15 -5.81 9.70
C THR A 90 -29.68 -5.65 10.07
N TYR A 91 -29.25 -4.43 10.39
CA TYR A 91 -27.91 -4.15 10.90
C TYR A 91 -27.62 -4.90 12.21
N ASN A 92 -28.53 -4.85 13.19
CA ASN A 92 -28.35 -5.52 14.47
C ASN A 92 -28.23 -7.04 14.32
N ALA A 93 -29.03 -7.65 13.43
CA ALA A 93 -28.93 -9.06 13.12
C ALA A 93 -27.58 -9.40 12.50
N LEU A 94 -27.15 -8.61 11.51
CA LEU A 94 -25.87 -8.80 10.83
C LEU A 94 -24.68 -8.63 11.78
N PHE A 95 -24.78 -7.68 12.71
CA PHE A 95 -23.77 -7.46 13.74
C PHE A 95 -23.59 -8.69 14.64
N ILE A 96 -24.69 -9.25 15.13
CA ILE A 96 -24.66 -10.48 15.94
C ILE A 96 -24.09 -11.64 15.12
N ILE A 97 -24.51 -11.79 13.85
CA ILE A 97 -23.99 -12.82 12.94
C ILE A 97 -22.48 -12.67 12.77
N ARG A 98 -21.95 -11.46 12.54
CA ARG A 98 -20.50 -11.22 12.42
C ARG A 98 -19.77 -11.59 13.71
N CYS A 99 -20.28 -11.21 14.89
CA CYS A 99 -19.68 -11.56 16.18
C CYS A 99 -19.59 -13.07 16.39
N ILE A 100 -20.68 -13.80 16.12
CA ILE A 100 -20.71 -15.26 16.23
C ILE A 100 -19.76 -15.90 15.23
N THR A 101 -19.81 -15.45 13.97
CA THR A 101 -18.97 -15.98 12.88
C THR A 101 -17.49 -15.78 13.18
N LYS A 102 -17.10 -14.60 13.70
CA LYS A 102 -15.73 -14.33 14.14
C LYS A 102 -15.31 -15.32 15.22
N PHE A 103 -16.12 -15.49 16.26
CA PHE A 103 -15.82 -16.42 17.35
C PHE A 103 -15.70 -17.86 16.85
N PHE A 104 -16.57 -18.30 15.93
CA PHE A 104 -16.48 -19.65 15.36
C PHE A 104 -15.22 -19.84 14.53
N ILE A 105 -14.85 -18.88 13.67
CA ILE A 105 -13.61 -18.94 12.87
C ILE A 105 -12.36 -19.06 13.76
N GLU A 106 -12.34 -18.36 14.89
CA GLU A 106 -11.21 -18.39 15.84
C GLU A 106 -11.13 -19.70 16.65
N ASN A 107 -12.23 -20.46 16.79
CA ASN A 107 -12.32 -21.59 17.72
C ASN A 107 -12.61 -22.96 17.08
N VAL A 108 -13.05 -23.02 15.81
CA VAL A 108 -13.33 -24.29 15.12
C VAL A 108 -12.71 -24.35 13.73
N LYS A 109 -12.58 -25.57 13.19
CA LYS A 109 -12.12 -25.79 11.81
C LYS A 109 -13.20 -25.35 10.82
N GLU A 110 -12.79 -25.00 9.61
CA GLU A 110 -13.71 -24.57 8.54
C GLU A 110 -14.82 -25.59 8.26
N GLU A 111 -14.52 -26.90 8.29
CA GLU A 111 -15.55 -27.95 8.09
C GLU A 111 -16.63 -27.94 9.17
N ASP A 112 -16.25 -27.71 10.42
CA ASP A 112 -17.19 -27.59 11.54
C ASP A 112 -17.95 -26.27 11.48
N LEU A 113 -17.28 -25.17 11.07
CA LEU A 113 -17.92 -23.89 10.80
C LEU A 113 -19.07 -24.06 9.81
N MET A 114 -18.86 -24.79 8.69
CA MET A 114 -19.92 -25.06 7.72
C MET A 114 -21.11 -25.80 8.36
N ARG A 115 -20.85 -26.77 9.24
CA ARG A 115 -21.91 -27.48 9.98
C ARG A 115 -22.72 -26.54 10.87
N HIS A 116 -22.10 -25.52 11.46
CA HIS A 116 -22.82 -24.53 12.26
C HIS A 116 -23.71 -23.60 11.42
N PHE A 117 -23.26 -23.19 10.23
CA PHE A 117 -24.10 -22.42 9.28
C PHE A 117 -25.32 -23.22 8.82
N GLU A 118 -25.12 -24.51 8.54
CA GLU A 118 -26.18 -25.41 8.05
C GLU A 118 -26.98 -26.10 9.17
N ALA A 119 -26.69 -25.80 10.45
CA ALA A 119 -27.34 -26.44 11.58
C ALA A 119 -28.86 -26.19 11.58
N ARG A 120 -29.63 -27.26 11.78
CA ARG A 120 -31.09 -27.22 11.92
C ARG A 120 -31.57 -28.27 12.93
N PRO A 121 -32.73 -28.04 13.58
CA PRO A 121 -33.41 -29.09 14.33
C PRO A 121 -33.68 -30.31 13.45
N SER A 122 -33.47 -31.51 13.99
CA SER A 122 -33.72 -32.78 13.29
C SER A 122 -35.18 -32.98 12.85
N SER A 123 -36.11 -32.17 13.35
CA SER A 123 -37.53 -32.22 13.04
C SER A 123 -37.94 -31.48 11.75
N LEU A 124 -37.05 -30.68 11.16
CA LEU A 124 -37.33 -29.91 9.95
C LEU A 124 -36.85 -30.65 8.69
N PRO A 125 -37.56 -30.55 7.56
CA PRO A 125 -37.20 -31.23 6.31
C PRO A 125 -35.85 -30.75 5.74
N ASP A 126 -35.20 -31.64 5.00
CA ASP A 126 -33.94 -31.33 4.32
C ASP A 126 -34.18 -30.39 3.12
N GLU A 127 -33.93 -29.10 3.32
CA GLU A 127 -33.77 -28.14 2.22
C GLU A 127 -32.36 -28.25 1.62
N ASN A 128 -32.26 -28.32 0.29
CA ASN A 128 -31.02 -28.37 -0.49
C ASN A 128 -30.38 -26.98 -0.69
N VAL A 129 -30.72 -25.99 0.14
CA VAL A 129 -30.23 -24.62 0.02
C VAL A 129 -28.99 -24.46 0.90
N ASN A 130 -27.85 -24.12 0.30
CA ASN A 130 -26.63 -23.77 1.02
C ASN A 130 -26.80 -22.37 1.63
N ARG A 131 -27.02 -22.30 2.96
CA ARG A 131 -27.30 -21.04 3.66
C ARG A 131 -26.11 -20.10 3.67
N LEU A 132 -24.89 -20.62 3.75
CA LEU A 132 -23.69 -19.79 3.65
C LEU A 132 -23.63 -19.07 2.30
N GLU A 133 -23.91 -19.78 1.21
CA GLU A 133 -23.91 -19.21 -0.13
C GLU A 133 -24.94 -18.09 -0.29
N VAL A 134 -26.18 -18.31 0.19
CA VAL A 134 -27.25 -17.29 0.18
C VAL A 134 -26.89 -16.12 1.08
N PHE A 135 -26.22 -16.37 2.22
CA PHE A 135 -25.73 -15.31 3.09
C PHE A 135 -24.66 -14.45 2.40
N LEU A 136 -23.67 -15.07 1.73
CA LEU A 136 -22.64 -14.37 0.97
C LEU A 136 -23.26 -13.53 -0.16
N GLU A 137 -24.23 -14.06 -0.88
CA GLU A 137 -25.01 -13.34 -1.90
C GLU A 137 -25.67 -12.09 -1.32
N SER A 138 -26.42 -12.25 -0.23
CA SER A 138 -27.11 -11.14 0.44
C SER A 138 -26.15 -10.05 0.94
N LEU A 139 -24.96 -10.41 1.43
CA LEU A 139 -23.92 -9.42 1.80
C LEU A 139 -23.45 -8.61 0.59
N ILE A 140 -23.28 -9.26 -0.56
CA ILE A 140 -22.86 -8.59 -1.80
C ILE A 140 -23.99 -7.68 -2.32
N GLU A 141 -25.24 -8.16 -2.34
CA GLU A 141 -26.42 -7.37 -2.73
C GLU A 141 -26.60 -6.14 -1.83
N ILE A 142 -26.42 -6.28 -0.52
CA ILE A 142 -26.45 -5.13 0.40
C ILE A 142 -25.40 -4.08 0.02
N ILE A 143 -24.18 -4.50 -0.32
CA ILE A 143 -23.11 -3.56 -0.67
C ILE A 143 -23.40 -2.87 -2.01
N VAL A 144 -23.98 -3.59 -2.95
CA VAL A 144 -24.06 -3.19 -4.36
C VAL A 144 -25.39 -2.54 -4.74
N ASP A 145 -26.51 -3.07 -4.26
CA ASP A 145 -27.86 -2.69 -4.69
C ASP A 145 -28.53 -1.69 -3.75
N ILE A 146 -28.17 -1.68 -2.46
CA ILE A 146 -28.67 -0.70 -1.51
C ILE A 146 -27.93 0.63 -1.70
N PRO A 147 -28.64 1.77 -1.81
CA PRO A 147 -27.99 3.06 -1.93
C PRO A 147 -27.34 3.49 -0.61
N LEU A 148 -26.09 3.94 -0.70
CA LEU A 148 -25.37 4.51 0.44
C LEU A 148 -25.98 5.87 0.86
N LYS A 149 -26.53 5.92 2.07
CA LYS A 149 -27.12 7.08 2.74
C LYS A 149 -26.73 7.03 4.22
N ASP A 150 -26.94 8.10 4.98
CA ASP A 150 -26.61 8.14 6.41
C ASP A 150 -27.23 6.99 7.23
N LEU A 151 -28.48 6.61 6.91
CA LEU A 151 -29.20 5.52 7.58
C LEU A 151 -28.73 4.12 7.16
N THR A 152 -28.18 3.96 5.96
CA THR A 152 -27.71 2.66 5.43
C THR A 152 -26.20 2.49 5.59
N TYR A 153 -25.44 3.57 5.85
CA TYR A 153 -24.00 3.54 6.09
C TYR A 153 -23.54 2.47 7.10
N PRO A 154 -24.18 2.31 8.28
CA PRO A 154 -23.77 1.29 9.23
C PRO A 154 -23.95 -0.12 8.67
N LEU A 155 -25.01 -0.35 7.88
CA LEU A 155 -25.29 -1.63 7.25
C LEU A 155 -24.25 -1.97 6.18
N HIS A 156 -23.86 -1.02 5.33
CA HIS A 156 -22.77 -1.21 4.37
C HIS A 156 -21.45 -1.55 5.07
N LEU A 157 -21.10 -0.78 6.10
CA LEU A 157 -19.88 -1.02 6.88
C LEU A 157 -19.89 -2.42 7.52
N GLU A 158 -21.02 -2.83 8.08
CA GLU A 158 -21.15 -4.13 8.73
C GLU A 158 -21.12 -5.29 7.72
N ALA A 159 -21.69 -5.12 6.53
CA ALA A 159 -21.61 -6.11 5.45
C ALA A 159 -20.16 -6.31 4.96
N VAL A 160 -19.42 -5.22 4.76
CA VAL A 160 -17.99 -5.27 4.40
C VAL A 160 -17.18 -5.95 5.51
N ASN A 161 -17.42 -5.60 6.77
CA ASN A 161 -16.76 -6.22 7.92
C ASN A 161 -17.09 -7.72 8.03
N CYS A 162 -18.33 -8.12 7.74
CA CYS A 162 -18.75 -9.51 7.78
C CYS A 162 -18.03 -10.35 6.71
N LEU A 163 -17.93 -9.81 5.48
CA LEU A 163 -17.12 -10.45 4.43
C LEU A 163 -15.64 -10.57 4.82
N LEU A 164 -15.06 -9.53 5.40
CA LEU A 164 -13.68 -9.58 5.91
C LEU A 164 -13.49 -10.64 6.99
N VAL A 165 -14.44 -10.76 7.93
CA VAL A 165 -14.42 -11.82 8.96
C VAL A 165 -14.49 -13.20 8.31
N LEU A 166 -15.41 -13.43 7.37
CA LEU A 166 -15.51 -14.71 6.67
C LEU A 166 -14.22 -15.07 5.92
N LEU A 167 -13.61 -14.10 5.24
CA LEU A 167 -12.35 -14.30 4.50
C LEU A 167 -11.13 -14.48 5.43
N SER A 168 -11.21 -14.02 6.67
CA SER A 168 -10.16 -14.22 7.68
C SER A 168 -9.96 -15.68 8.09
N VAL A 169 -10.85 -16.60 7.65
CA VAL A 169 -10.68 -18.05 7.84
C VAL A 169 -9.30 -18.55 7.43
N GLN A 170 -8.66 -17.89 6.45
CA GLN A 170 -7.31 -18.24 5.99
C GLN A 170 -6.23 -18.02 7.06
N MET A 171 -6.45 -17.14 8.04
CA MET A 171 -5.53 -16.92 9.16
C MET A 171 -5.51 -18.08 10.15
N PHE A 172 -6.60 -18.87 10.20
CA PHE A 172 -6.79 -19.98 11.14
C PHE A 172 -6.79 -21.35 10.47
N SER A 173 -6.58 -21.40 9.15
CA SER A 173 -6.58 -22.63 8.35
C SER A 173 -5.20 -22.93 7.79
N HIS A 174 -4.77 -24.19 7.89
CA HIS A 174 -3.56 -24.69 7.24
C HIS A 174 -3.76 -25.01 5.74
N ARG A 175 -5.01 -24.94 5.24
CA ARG A 175 -5.32 -25.21 3.83
C ARG A 175 -5.08 -23.96 2.98
N THR A 176 -4.76 -24.16 1.71
CA THR A 176 -4.67 -23.06 0.75
C THR A 176 -6.04 -22.43 0.51
N ALA A 177 -6.09 -21.12 0.29
CA ALA A 177 -7.34 -20.38 0.08
C ALA A 177 -8.21 -20.96 -1.07
N SER A 178 -7.60 -21.52 -2.12
CA SER A 178 -8.33 -22.17 -3.23
C SER A 178 -9.13 -23.42 -2.82
N LYS A 179 -8.83 -24.00 -1.65
CA LYS A 179 -9.53 -25.15 -1.08
C LYS A 179 -10.56 -24.76 -0.03
N SER A 180 -10.60 -23.51 0.41
CA SER A 180 -11.62 -23.02 1.34
C SER A 180 -12.98 -22.98 0.65
N CYS A 181 -14.01 -23.44 1.35
CA CYS A 181 -15.39 -23.39 0.87
C CYS A 181 -15.84 -21.94 0.70
N ILE A 182 -15.51 -21.07 1.67
CA ILE A 182 -15.87 -19.65 1.64
C ILE A 182 -15.24 -18.95 0.43
N TYR A 183 -13.93 -19.12 0.22
CA TYR A 183 -13.26 -18.53 -0.95
C TYR A 183 -13.78 -19.13 -2.26
N ARG A 184 -14.05 -20.43 -2.32
CA ARG A 184 -14.59 -21.07 -3.53
C ARG A 184 -15.97 -20.54 -3.88
N SER A 185 -16.86 -20.37 -2.91
CA SER A 185 -18.20 -19.82 -3.13
C SER A 185 -18.16 -18.39 -3.69
N LEU A 186 -17.18 -17.57 -3.30
CA LEU A 186 -17.00 -16.21 -3.83
C LEU A 186 -16.29 -16.19 -5.20
N MET A 187 -15.27 -17.04 -5.38
CA MET A 187 -14.41 -17.02 -6.56
C MET A 187 -14.97 -17.83 -7.73
N GLN A 188 -15.88 -18.78 -7.48
CA GLN A 188 -16.46 -19.68 -8.48
C GLN A 188 -17.98 -19.72 -8.37
N GLY A 189 -18.63 -20.21 -9.44
CA GLY A 189 -20.09 -20.39 -9.47
C GLY A 189 -20.85 -19.09 -9.78
N ARG A 190 -22.16 -19.13 -9.51
CA ARG A 190 -23.10 -18.03 -9.80
C ARG A 190 -22.73 -16.70 -9.15
N TYR A 191 -22.06 -16.75 -8.00
CA TYR A 191 -21.71 -15.55 -7.23
C TYR A 191 -20.52 -14.76 -7.77
N SER A 192 -19.67 -15.41 -8.57
CA SER A 192 -18.57 -14.73 -9.26
C SER A 192 -19.06 -13.67 -10.26
N ILE A 193 -20.33 -13.73 -10.69
CA ILE A 193 -20.95 -12.76 -11.61
C ILE A 193 -20.98 -11.36 -11.01
N HIS A 194 -21.12 -11.23 -9.69
CA HIS A 194 -21.16 -9.94 -9.02
C HIS A 194 -19.77 -9.29 -8.86
N ALA A 195 -18.68 -10.00 -9.17
CA ALA A 195 -17.32 -9.52 -8.91
C ALA A 195 -16.99 -8.15 -9.54
N PRO A 196 -17.33 -7.86 -10.81
CA PRO A 196 -17.07 -6.55 -11.39
C PRO A 196 -17.80 -5.42 -10.67
N LEU A 197 -19.06 -5.67 -10.30
CA LEU A 197 -19.90 -4.67 -9.66
C LEU A 197 -19.48 -4.45 -8.19
N LEU A 198 -19.13 -5.51 -7.47
CA LEU A 198 -18.60 -5.40 -6.11
C LEU A 198 -17.28 -4.61 -6.08
N ILE A 199 -16.32 -4.93 -6.97
CA ILE A 199 -15.05 -4.18 -7.04
C ILE A 199 -15.28 -2.73 -7.41
N LYS A 200 -16.20 -2.45 -8.34
CA LYS A 200 -16.60 -1.07 -8.67
C LYS A 200 -17.09 -0.33 -7.44
N THR A 201 -18.06 -0.87 -6.71
CA THR A 201 -18.67 -0.20 -5.56
C THR A 201 -17.67 0.00 -4.42
N LEU A 202 -16.83 -1.00 -4.12
CA LEU A 202 -15.80 -0.88 -3.09
C LEU A 202 -14.74 0.18 -3.45
N LEU A 203 -14.32 0.24 -4.73
CA LEU A 203 -13.41 1.30 -5.19
C LEU A 203 -14.07 2.68 -5.19
N GLN A 204 -15.39 2.77 -5.42
CA GLN A 204 -16.13 4.02 -5.27
C GLN A 204 -16.18 4.48 -3.81
N HIS A 205 -16.46 3.58 -2.86
CA HIS A 205 -16.38 3.90 -1.43
C HIS A 205 -14.98 4.38 -1.04
N PHE A 206 -13.94 3.70 -1.52
CA PHE A 206 -12.57 4.13 -1.33
C PHE A 206 -12.34 5.52 -1.95
N SER A 207 -12.80 5.76 -3.18
CA SER A 207 -12.53 7.01 -3.92
C SER A 207 -13.28 8.21 -3.34
N HIS A 208 -14.51 8.05 -2.83
CA HIS A 208 -15.30 9.16 -2.28
C HIS A 208 -14.89 9.55 -0.86
N GLN A 209 -14.33 8.62 -0.07
CA GLN A 209 -13.96 8.88 1.32
C GLN A 209 -15.12 9.46 2.13
N ASP A 210 -16.32 8.90 1.97
CA ASP A 210 -17.52 9.37 2.68
C ASP A 210 -17.34 9.24 4.20
N LYS A 211 -17.47 10.38 4.88
CA LYS A 211 -17.36 10.44 6.34
C LYS A 211 -18.48 9.67 6.99
N ALA A 212 -18.17 9.03 8.11
CA ALA A 212 -19.20 8.41 8.91
C ALA A 212 -20.25 9.44 9.37
N PRO A 213 -21.55 9.08 9.37
CA PRO A 213 -22.62 9.96 9.84
C PRO A 213 -22.36 10.48 11.25
N VAL A 214 -22.73 11.75 11.48
CA VAL A 214 -22.56 12.38 12.79
C VAL A 214 -23.31 11.61 13.88
N GLY A 215 -22.59 11.29 14.94
CA GLY A 215 -23.06 10.40 15.98
C GLY A 215 -22.35 9.06 15.97
N LEU A 216 -21.90 8.52 14.82
CA LEU A 216 -21.44 7.11 14.69
C LEU A 216 -20.20 6.74 15.52
N PHE A 217 -19.40 7.75 15.85
CA PHE A 217 -18.19 7.61 16.64
C PHE A 217 -18.09 8.64 17.78
N LYS A 218 -19.11 9.48 17.99
CA LYS A 218 -19.06 10.60 18.96
C LYS A 218 -20.13 10.43 20.04
N ASN A 219 -19.67 10.25 21.28
CA ASN A 219 -20.50 10.36 22.48
C ASN A 219 -21.05 11.79 22.61
N SER A 220 -22.33 11.98 22.31
CA SER A 220 -23.05 13.22 22.62
C SER A 220 -24.18 12.91 23.61
N PRO A 221 -24.35 13.68 24.70
CA PRO A 221 -25.15 13.30 25.87
C PRO A 221 -26.68 13.48 25.70
N GLY A 222 -27.21 13.62 24.48
CA GLY A 222 -28.64 13.96 24.31
C GLY A 222 -29.27 13.67 22.94
N GLY A 223 -28.62 12.92 22.06
CA GLY A 223 -29.20 12.46 20.79
C GLY A 223 -29.36 10.94 20.78
N SER A 224 -30.28 10.41 19.99
CA SER A 224 -30.56 8.97 19.85
C SER A 224 -29.28 8.12 19.93
N VAL A 225 -29.20 7.29 20.96
CA VAL A 225 -28.00 6.58 21.46
C VAL A 225 -27.47 5.52 20.48
N VAL A 226 -28.16 5.31 19.36
CA VAL A 226 -27.86 4.28 18.34
C VAL A 226 -26.48 4.45 17.71
N ILE A 227 -25.85 5.62 17.85
CA ILE A 227 -24.72 5.97 17.00
C ILE A 227 -23.42 6.21 17.81
N GLY A 228 -23.40 6.45 19.13
CA GLY A 228 -22.19 6.91 19.87
C GLY A 228 -20.96 5.98 20.04
N LEU A 229 -20.98 4.72 19.61
CA LEU A 229 -20.11 3.66 20.17
C LEU A 229 -18.98 3.13 19.28
N ALA A 230 -18.80 3.60 18.04
CA ALA A 230 -17.84 2.93 17.15
C ALA A 230 -16.34 3.22 17.42
N SER A 231 -16.03 4.08 18.41
CA SER A 231 -14.67 4.29 18.94
C SER A 231 -14.11 3.03 19.63
N GLU A 232 -14.89 2.38 20.49
CA GLU A 232 -14.47 1.15 21.19
C GLU A 232 -14.44 -0.07 20.25
N LEU A 233 -15.33 -0.07 19.24
CA LEU A 233 -15.36 -1.08 18.18
C LEU A 233 -14.10 -1.05 17.32
N TRP A 234 -13.50 0.12 17.08
CA TRP A 234 -12.31 0.23 16.22
C TRP A 234 -11.06 -0.44 16.81
N ASN A 235 -10.87 -0.33 18.13
CA ASN A 235 -9.80 -1.03 18.85
C ASN A 235 -9.99 -2.56 18.81
N LEU A 236 -11.22 -3.03 18.64
CA LEU A 236 -11.59 -4.44 18.55
C LEU A 236 -11.58 -4.99 17.11
N LEU A 237 -11.85 -4.13 16.12
CA LEU A 237 -11.84 -4.42 14.68
C LEU A 237 -10.41 -4.52 14.11
N THR A 238 -9.42 -3.91 14.76
CA THR A 238 -8.01 -3.90 14.30
C THR A 238 -7.19 -5.12 14.75
N PHE A 239 -7.81 -6.22 15.17
CA PHE A 239 -7.12 -7.48 15.56
C PHE A 239 -5.92 -7.28 16.51
N GLY A 240 -5.98 -6.29 17.41
CA GLY A 240 -4.88 -5.99 18.34
C GLY A 240 -3.60 -5.39 17.72
N MET A 241 -3.61 -5.07 16.43
CA MET A 241 -2.46 -4.54 15.69
C MET A 241 -2.16 -3.05 16.01
N ALA A 242 -3.12 -2.33 16.60
CA ALA A 242 -2.99 -0.94 17.03
C ALA A 242 -2.23 -0.76 18.38
N ARG A 243 -1.53 -1.78 18.87
CA ARG A 243 -0.72 -1.72 20.10
C ARG A 243 0.73 -1.28 19.85
N SER A 244 1.01 -0.61 18.73
CA SER A 244 2.26 0.13 18.54
C SER A 244 2.11 1.51 19.18
N ASN A 245 3.02 1.86 20.08
CA ASN A 245 3.05 3.07 20.91
C ASN A 245 3.00 4.39 20.10
N SER A 246 1.84 4.77 19.56
CA SER A 246 1.59 6.15 19.13
C SER A 246 0.75 6.85 20.19
N SER A 247 1.42 7.34 21.23
CA SER A 247 0.87 8.39 22.08
C SER A 247 0.45 9.56 21.18
N SER A 248 -0.78 10.02 21.40
CA SER A 248 -1.38 11.18 20.74
C SER A 248 -0.52 12.42 20.97
N VAL A 249 0.33 12.75 20.00
CA VAL A 249 1.04 14.03 19.94
C VAL A 249 0.63 14.74 18.66
N THR A 250 -0.22 15.76 18.82
CA THR A 250 -0.53 16.75 17.79
C THR A 250 0.72 17.61 17.58
N THR A 251 1.47 17.37 16.50
CA THR A 251 2.52 18.28 16.04
C THR A 251 1.96 19.05 14.86
N VAL A 252 1.60 20.31 15.08
CA VAL A 252 1.35 21.27 14.00
C VAL A 252 2.72 21.66 13.44
N THR A 253 3.00 21.28 12.19
CA THR A 253 4.14 21.85 11.45
C THR A 253 3.71 23.15 10.80
N ALA A 254 4.61 24.13 10.77
CA ALA A 254 4.35 25.50 10.31
C ALA A 254 4.09 25.65 8.80
N ASP A 255 4.31 24.61 8.00
CA ASP A 255 3.96 24.60 6.59
C ASP A 255 2.60 23.95 6.39
N GLY A 256 1.67 24.65 5.75
CA GLY A 256 0.28 24.26 5.46
C GLY A 256 0.09 23.02 4.57
N MET A 257 1.00 22.06 4.60
CA MET A 257 0.85 20.73 4.00
C MET A 257 0.50 19.73 5.11
N LYS A 258 -0.78 19.38 5.22
CA LYS A 258 -1.26 18.36 6.16
C LYS A 258 -0.60 17.03 5.85
N VAL A 259 0.42 16.65 6.62
CA VAL A 259 0.81 15.25 6.74
C VAL A 259 -0.29 14.61 7.58
N VAL A 260 -1.10 13.78 6.94
CA VAL A 260 -2.20 13.05 7.58
C VAL A 260 -1.59 12.09 8.60
N LYS A 261 -1.54 12.51 9.87
CA LYS A 261 -1.49 11.54 10.96
C LYS A 261 -2.80 10.76 10.96
N SER A 262 -2.75 9.52 11.43
CA SER A 262 -3.78 8.49 11.63
C SER A 262 -5.20 8.93 12.01
N THR A 263 -5.44 10.20 12.31
CA THR A 263 -6.71 10.84 12.63
C THR A 263 -7.71 10.91 11.46
N GLU A 264 -7.29 11.15 10.20
CA GLU A 264 -8.27 11.19 9.07
C GLU A 264 -8.67 9.78 8.58
N MET A 265 -7.83 8.75 8.79
CA MET A 265 -8.23 7.34 8.60
C MET A 265 -9.38 6.94 9.54
N LEU A 266 -9.57 7.63 10.66
CA LEU A 266 -10.68 7.36 11.58
C LEU A 266 -12.01 7.97 11.12
N ASP A 267 -12.00 8.96 10.22
CA ASP A 267 -13.22 9.65 9.79
C ASP A 267 -14.01 8.88 8.71
N CYS A 268 -13.33 8.03 7.92
CA CYS A 268 -13.91 7.33 6.76
C CYS A 268 -13.75 5.79 6.84
N PRO A 269 -14.35 5.13 7.83
CA PRO A 269 -14.16 3.69 8.09
C PRO A 269 -14.61 2.81 6.93
N LEU A 270 -15.73 3.15 6.26
CA LEU A 270 -16.22 2.37 5.12
C LEU A 270 -15.21 2.37 3.96
N ALA A 271 -14.56 3.49 3.69
CA ALA A 271 -13.54 3.58 2.64
C ALA A 271 -12.33 2.67 2.93
N ASN A 272 -11.86 2.67 4.18
CA ASN A 272 -10.73 1.84 4.61
C ASN A 272 -11.06 0.35 4.60
N GLN A 273 -12.21 -0.04 5.14
CA GLN A 273 -12.64 -1.44 5.13
C GLN A 273 -12.93 -1.93 3.71
N SER A 274 -13.47 -1.05 2.85
CA SER A 274 -13.67 -1.38 1.43
C SER A 274 -12.34 -1.61 0.70
N LEU A 275 -11.33 -0.79 0.97
CA LEU A 275 -9.98 -0.99 0.45
C LEU A 275 -9.38 -2.33 0.92
N LEU A 276 -9.48 -2.63 2.22
CA LEU A 276 -9.03 -3.92 2.77
C LEU A 276 -9.72 -5.09 2.08
N LEU A 277 -11.04 -5.02 1.90
CA LEU A 277 -11.80 -6.08 1.24
C LEU A 277 -11.37 -6.26 -0.22
N VAL A 278 -11.14 -5.16 -0.97
CA VAL A 278 -10.58 -5.21 -2.33
C VAL A 278 -9.23 -5.92 -2.33
N LEU A 279 -8.34 -5.58 -1.38
CA LEU A 279 -7.01 -6.18 -1.31
C LEU A 279 -7.06 -7.68 -0.98
N VAL A 280 -7.93 -8.10 -0.05
CA VAL A 280 -8.11 -9.53 0.27
C VAL A 280 -8.69 -10.28 -0.94
N LEU A 281 -9.76 -9.77 -1.56
CA LEU A 281 -10.39 -10.42 -2.70
C LEU A 281 -9.46 -10.55 -3.90
N THR A 282 -8.56 -9.58 -4.12
CA THR A 282 -7.71 -9.53 -5.32
C THR A 282 -6.38 -10.27 -5.18
N ASN A 283 -5.90 -10.53 -3.97
CA ASN A 283 -4.58 -11.15 -3.73
C ASN A 283 -4.64 -12.64 -3.34
N HIS A 284 -5.79 -13.15 -2.92
CA HIS A 284 -5.97 -14.58 -2.67
C HIS A 284 -6.34 -15.33 -3.96
N CYS A 285 -6.15 -16.66 -3.95
CA CYS A 285 -6.50 -17.53 -5.08
C CYS A 285 -5.82 -17.16 -6.41
N THR A 286 -4.55 -16.72 -6.37
CA THR A 286 -3.82 -16.20 -7.54
C THR A 286 -2.86 -17.20 -8.18
N CYS A 287 -2.44 -18.24 -7.46
CA CYS A 287 -1.42 -19.19 -7.93
C CYS A 287 -1.99 -20.45 -8.60
N ASP A 288 -3.29 -20.70 -8.48
CA ASP A 288 -3.91 -21.93 -8.98
C ASP A 288 -4.36 -21.74 -10.44
N LYS A 289 -3.79 -22.52 -11.36
CA LYS A 289 -4.06 -22.41 -12.80
C LYS A 289 -5.53 -22.72 -13.15
N ASN A 290 -6.22 -23.50 -12.31
CA ASN A 290 -7.59 -23.94 -12.55
C ASN A 290 -8.63 -22.98 -11.95
N LEU A 291 -8.21 -22.05 -11.10
CA LEU A 291 -9.08 -21.09 -10.44
C LEU A 291 -8.72 -19.69 -10.90
N HIS A 292 -9.58 -19.11 -11.74
CA HIS A 292 -9.43 -17.72 -12.11
C HIS A 292 -10.06 -16.82 -11.05
N ASN A 293 -9.32 -15.84 -10.53
CA ASN A 293 -9.85 -14.88 -9.58
C ASN A 293 -10.64 -13.75 -10.31
N PRO A 294 -11.99 -13.73 -10.24
CA PRO A 294 -12.81 -12.78 -10.99
C PRO A 294 -12.67 -11.34 -10.47
N TYR A 295 -12.45 -11.15 -9.17
CA TYR A 295 -12.24 -9.84 -8.55
C TYR A 295 -10.92 -9.21 -9.02
N ARG A 296 -9.87 -10.02 -9.15
CA ARG A 296 -8.57 -9.60 -9.69
C ARG A 296 -8.66 -9.21 -11.16
N GLN A 297 -9.42 -9.94 -11.97
CA GLN A 297 -9.70 -9.51 -13.35
C GLN A 297 -10.43 -8.18 -13.37
N ALA A 298 -11.51 -8.05 -12.60
CA ALA A 298 -12.30 -6.83 -12.55
C ALA A 298 -11.44 -5.59 -12.22
N LEU A 299 -10.53 -5.71 -11.24
CA LEU A 299 -9.60 -4.63 -10.88
C LEU A 299 -8.65 -4.25 -12.03
N PHE A 300 -8.13 -5.23 -12.77
CA PHE A 300 -7.10 -4.98 -13.80
C PHE A 300 -7.66 -4.56 -15.16
N PHE A 301 -8.94 -4.85 -15.43
CA PHE A 301 -9.58 -4.53 -16.70
C PHE A 301 -10.61 -3.38 -16.59
N CYS A 302 -10.75 -2.73 -15.44
CA CYS A 302 -11.59 -1.55 -15.32
C CYS A 302 -11.02 -0.35 -16.11
N SER A 303 -11.90 0.50 -16.62
CA SER A 303 -11.54 1.63 -17.49
C SER A 303 -12.15 2.95 -17.00
N ASN A 304 -11.76 4.06 -17.62
CA ASN A 304 -12.26 5.38 -17.25
C ASN A 304 -13.76 5.55 -17.62
N SER A 305 -14.50 6.32 -16.83
CA SER A 305 -15.91 6.69 -17.07
C SER A 305 -16.14 7.27 -18.48
N GLN A 306 -15.17 8.03 -18.97
CA GLN A 306 -15.18 8.68 -20.29
C GLN A 306 -14.70 7.79 -21.45
N ALA A 307 -14.27 6.55 -21.20
CA ALA A 307 -13.80 5.66 -22.26
C ALA A 307 -14.94 5.19 -23.18
N THR A 308 -14.65 4.93 -24.45
CA THR A 308 -15.62 4.32 -25.38
C THR A 308 -16.09 2.96 -24.86
N PRO A 309 -17.38 2.59 -25.07
CA PRO A 309 -17.91 1.33 -24.58
C PRO A 309 -17.17 0.14 -25.22
N THR A 310 -16.50 -0.66 -24.40
CA THR A 310 -15.88 -1.93 -24.80
C THR A 310 -16.91 -3.06 -24.81
N ARG A 311 -16.79 -4.00 -25.77
CA ARG A 311 -17.65 -5.20 -25.88
C ARG A 311 -17.40 -6.26 -24.79
N ALA A 312 -16.49 -6.03 -23.84
CA ALA A 312 -16.11 -7.02 -22.83
C ALA A 312 -17.09 -6.98 -21.64
N ALA A 313 -17.92 -8.01 -21.52
CA ALA A 313 -18.96 -8.16 -20.48
C ALA A 313 -18.44 -8.13 -19.03
N ALA A 314 -17.14 -8.30 -18.81
CA ALA A 314 -16.51 -8.35 -17.49
C ALA A 314 -15.86 -7.02 -17.05
N THR A 315 -16.10 -5.92 -17.75
CA THR A 315 -15.44 -4.63 -17.50
C THR A 315 -16.40 -3.58 -16.96
N PHE A 316 -15.98 -2.82 -15.96
CA PHE A 316 -16.72 -1.68 -15.43
C PHE A 316 -15.93 -0.39 -15.61
N LYS A 317 -16.64 0.73 -15.49
CA LYS A 317 -16.08 2.07 -15.58
C LYS A 317 -16.00 2.75 -14.22
N LEU A 318 -14.90 3.46 -13.98
CA LEU A 318 -14.63 4.23 -12.76
C LEU A 318 -14.20 5.66 -13.12
N ASP A 319 -14.49 6.62 -12.25
CA ASP A 319 -13.88 7.95 -12.34
C ASP A 319 -12.41 7.88 -11.90
N LEU A 320 -11.49 7.84 -12.87
CA LEU A 320 -10.06 7.77 -12.56
C LEU A 320 -9.52 9.06 -11.94
N GLY A 321 -10.18 10.21 -12.15
CA GLY A 321 -9.77 11.48 -11.54
C GLY A 321 -10.03 11.50 -10.05
N GLN A 322 -11.21 11.05 -9.64
CA GLN A 322 -11.53 10.89 -8.22
C GLN A 322 -10.62 9.84 -7.55
N LEU A 323 -10.43 8.68 -8.20
CA LEU A 323 -9.52 7.66 -7.68
C LEU A 323 -8.09 8.19 -7.53
N TYR A 324 -7.56 8.90 -8.54
CA TYR A 324 -6.22 9.49 -8.49
C TYR A 324 -6.07 10.47 -7.33
N THR A 325 -7.04 11.38 -7.17
CA THR A 325 -7.03 12.38 -6.09
C THR A 325 -6.94 11.70 -4.72
N THR A 326 -7.73 10.65 -4.52
CA THR A 326 -7.73 9.88 -3.27
C THR A 326 -6.44 9.08 -3.08
N LEU A 327 -5.90 8.46 -4.13
CA LEU A 327 -4.61 7.77 -4.08
C LEU A 327 -3.49 8.73 -3.64
N CYS A 328 -3.48 9.97 -4.14
CA CYS A 328 -2.53 11.00 -3.73
C CYS A 328 -2.74 11.44 -2.26
N HIS A 329 -3.99 11.61 -1.84
CA HIS A 329 -4.31 12.08 -0.49
C HIS A 329 -3.93 11.06 0.60
N VAL A 330 -4.12 9.77 0.35
CA VAL A 330 -3.88 8.67 1.32
C VAL A 330 -2.66 7.82 0.95
N ALA A 331 -1.74 8.37 0.14
CA ALA A 331 -0.58 7.65 -0.42
C ALA A 331 0.39 7.09 0.64
N SER A 332 0.38 7.63 1.86
CA SER A 332 1.28 7.20 2.95
C SER A 332 0.85 5.91 3.65
N SER A 333 -0.34 5.36 3.35
CA SER A 333 -0.81 4.11 3.95
C SER A 333 -0.29 2.89 3.18
N ASP A 334 0.12 1.83 3.90
CA ASP A 334 0.55 0.54 3.33
C ASP A 334 -0.49 -0.03 2.36
N GLN A 335 -1.77 0.05 2.73
CA GLN A 335 -2.89 -0.50 1.95
C GLN A 335 -3.08 0.26 0.63
N THR A 336 -3.03 1.59 0.69
CA THR A 336 -3.13 2.46 -0.50
C THR A 336 -1.94 2.23 -1.42
N THR A 337 -0.74 2.09 -0.85
CA THR A 337 0.48 1.81 -1.62
C THR A 337 0.37 0.46 -2.34
N LEU A 338 -0.17 -0.57 -1.68
CA LEU A 338 -0.40 -1.88 -2.30
C LEU A 338 -1.43 -1.79 -3.45
N LEU A 339 -2.53 -1.06 -3.26
CA LEU A 339 -3.50 -0.83 -4.33
C LEU A 339 -2.86 -0.09 -5.52
N LEU A 340 -2.11 0.99 -5.25
CA LEU A 340 -1.40 1.76 -6.27
C LEU A 340 -0.44 0.87 -7.06
N TYR A 341 0.34 0.03 -6.37
CA TYR A 341 1.21 -0.96 -7.01
C TYR A 341 0.43 -1.88 -7.94
N LEU A 342 -0.65 -2.49 -7.45
CA LEU A 342 -1.48 -3.41 -8.24
C LEU A 342 -2.04 -2.74 -9.51
N LEU A 343 -2.53 -1.51 -9.37
CA LEU A 343 -3.10 -0.75 -10.47
C LEU A 343 -2.04 -0.32 -11.50
N VAL A 344 -0.94 0.29 -11.06
CA VAL A 344 0.13 0.76 -11.95
C VAL A 344 0.82 -0.40 -12.67
N HIS A 345 0.98 -1.55 -12.00
CA HIS A 345 1.63 -2.72 -12.58
C HIS A 345 0.75 -3.47 -13.60
N ARG A 346 -0.58 -3.57 -13.36
CA ARG A 346 -1.45 -4.48 -14.13
C ARG A 346 -2.60 -3.81 -14.87
N ASN A 347 -3.05 -2.63 -14.45
CA ASN A 347 -4.12 -1.90 -15.13
C ASN A 347 -3.51 -0.83 -16.06
N ARG A 348 -3.48 -1.13 -17.36
CA ARG A 348 -2.92 -0.22 -18.37
C ARG A 348 -3.65 1.12 -18.43
N HIS A 349 -4.98 1.15 -18.22
CA HIS A 349 -5.75 2.40 -18.26
C HIS A 349 -5.37 3.33 -17.11
N VAL A 350 -5.24 2.78 -15.89
CA VAL A 350 -4.81 3.55 -14.73
C VAL A 350 -3.36 4.00 -14.87
N LYS A 351 -2.44 3.10 -15.31
CA LYS A 351 -1.04 3.47 -15.58
C LYS A 351 -0.97 4.65 -16.55
N THR A 352 -1.60 4.56 -17.73
CA THR A 352 -1.59 5.64 -18.72
C THR A 352 -2.24 6.93 -18.19
N TYR A 353 -3.32 6.82 -17.41
CA TYR A 353 -3.95 7.99 -16.79
C TYR A 353 -2.99 8.72 -15.85
N ILE A 354 -2.30 7.99 -14.96
CA ILE A 354 -1.34 8.56 -14.00
C ILE A 354 -0.16 9.21 -14.74
N MET A 355 0.39 8.57 -15.78
CA MET A 355 1.52 9.14 -16.54
C MET A 355 1.18 10.45 -17.26
N ALA A 356 -0.09 10.67 -17.59
CA ALA A 356 -0.54 11.87 -18.29
C ALA A 356 -0.86 13.06 -17.36
N ARG A 357 -0.71 12.90 -16.04
CA ARG A 357 -1.03 13.94 -15.06
C ARG A 357 0.08 14.99 -14.95
N SER A 358 -0.32 16.26 -14.90
CA SER A 358 0.59 17.39 -14.66
C SER A 358 0.91 17.62 -13.18
N ASP A 359 0.05 17.15 -12.29
CA ASP A 359 0.13 17.27 -10.82
C ASP A 359 0.72 16.00 -10.17
N ILE A 360 1.72 15.41 -10.82
CA ILE A 360 2.33 14.14 -10.43
C ILE A 360 3.08 14.22 -9.09
N GLU A 361 3.46 15.43 -8.67
CA GLU A 361 4.06 15.70 -7.36
C GLU A 361 3.16 15.30 -6.19
N LEU A 362 1.83 15.36 -6.36
CA LEU A 362 0.88 14.95 -5.34
C LEU A 362 0.97 13.45 -5.04
N LEU A 363 1.38 12.65 -6.03
CA LEU A 363 1.59 11.21 -5.89
C LEU A 363 3.03 10.88 -5.46
N VAL A 364 4.01 11.50 -6.11
CA VAL A 364 5.43 11.15 -5.94
C VAL A 364 5.97 11.65 -4.60
N VAL A 365 5.63 12.86 -4.15
CA VAL A 365 6.18 13.41 -2.89
C VAL A 365 5.85 12.53 -1.67
N PRO A 366 4.62 12.03 -1.47
CA PRO A 366 4.34 11.06 -0.40
C PRO A 366 5.16 9.76 -0.48
N ILE A 367 5.39 9.24 -1.69
CA ILE A 367 6.22 8.05 -1.90
C ILE A 367 7.67 8.35 -1.50
N LEU A 368 8.19 9.53 -1.90
CA LEU A 368 9.53 9.98 -1.50
C LEU A 368 9.65 10.17 0.02
N LYS A 369 8.63 10.70 0.68
CA LYS A 369 8.60 10.80 2.15
C LYS A 369 8.67 9.42 2.82
N THR A 370 7.98 8.41 2.27
CA THR A 370 8.03 7.03 2.76
C THR A 370 9.45 6.47 2.66
N LEU A 371 10.10 6.64 1.51
CA LEU A 371 11.49 6.19 1.31
C LEU A 371 12.49 6.97 2.18
N TYR A 372 12.26 8.27 2.37
CA TYR A 372 13.14 9.10 3.20
C TYR A 372 13.10 8.69 4.69
N HIS A 373 11.90 8.32 5.18
CA HIS A 373 11.67 7.77 6.52
C HIS A 373 11.68 6.23 6.52
N ALA A 374 12.43 5.61 5.59
CA ALA A 374 12.62 4.16 5.55
C ALA A 374 12.99 3.52 6.90
N PRO A 375 13.82 4.14 7.78
CA PRO A 375 14.11 3.56 9.10
C PRO A 375 12.88 3.36 9.99
N ASP A 376 11.83 4.16 9.80
CA ASP A 376 10.60 4.15 10.59
C ASP A 376 9.46 3.40 9.88
N SER A 377 9.70 2.91 8.67
CA SER A 377 8.70 2.27 7.80
C SER A 377 8.91 0.77 7.70
N ASN A 378 7.83 0.02 7.45
CA ASN A 378 7.93 -1.42 7.24
C ASN A 378 8.68 -1.75 5.94
N SER A 379 9.45 -2.83 5.92
CA SER A 379 10.22 -3.24 4.74
C SER A 379 9.36 -3.43 3.50
N HIS A 380 8.18 -4.05 3.61
CA HIS A 380 7.27 -4.23 2.47
C HIS A 380 6.77 -2.90 1.91
N HIS A 381 6.54 -1.90 2.76
CA HIS A 381 6.08 -0.58 2.33
C HIS A 381 7.18 0.14 1.52
N ILE A 382 8.42 0.09 2.00
CA ILE A 382 9.60 0.59 1.28
C ILE A 382 9.72 -0.07 -0.10
N TYR A 383 9.59 -1.41 -0.16
CA TYR A 383 9.66 -2.16 -1.40
C TYR A 383 8.57 -1.76 -2.40
N MET A 384 7.32 -1.68 -1.96
CA MET A 384 6.22 -1.28 -2.84
C MET A 384 6.41 0.14 -3.35
N SER A 385 6.80 1.08 -2.49
CA SER A 385 7.10 2.47 -2.88
C SER A 385 8.21 2.54 -3.92
N LEU A 386 9.29 1.77 -3.74
CA LEU A 386 10.39 1.75 -4.70
C LEU A 386 10.01 1.10 -6.03
N ILE A 387 9.25 0.00 -6.00
CA ILE A 387 8.75 -0.67 -7.23
C ILE A 387 7.81 0.27 -7.99
N ILE A 388 6.97 1.04 -7.30
CA ILE A 388 6.13 2.05 -7.94
C ILE A 388 7.01 3.09 -8.64
N LEU A 389 8.03 3.65 -7.96
CA LEU A 389 8.95 4.59 -8.61
C LEU A 389 9.67 3.96 -9.81
N LEU A 390 10.06 2.69 -9.72
CA LEU A 390 10.68 1.97 -10.82
C LEU A 390 9.75 1.89 -12.03
N ILE A 391 8.49 1.45 -11.84
CA ILE A 391 7.50 1.37 -12.93
C ILE A 391 7.18 2.75 -13.52
N LEU A 392 7.17 3.81 -12.70
CA LEU A 392 6.98 5.18 -13.16
C LEU A 392 8.18 5.68 -13.97
N SER A 393 9.40 5.41 -13.51
CA SER A 393 10.64 5.86 -14.14
C SER A 393 10.89 5.27 -15.54
N GLU A 394 10.24 4.15 -15.88
CA GLU A 394 10.34 3.55 -17.23
C GLU A 394 9.72 4.44 -18.33
N ASP A 395 8.89 5.42 -17.98
CA ASP A 395 8.18 6.28 -18.92
C ASP A 395 8.90 7.62 -19.16
N ASP A 396 9.22 7.92 -20.42
CA ASP A 396 9.91 9.15 -20.81
C ASP A 396 9.11 10.43 -20.50
N LEU A 397 7.78 10.40 -20.60
CA LEU A 397 6.94 11.57 -20.32
C LEU A 397 6.92 11.86 -18.82
N PHE A 398 6.81 10.82 -17.99
CA PHE A 398 6.97 10.95 -16.54
C PHE A 398 8.32 11.59 -16.20
N ASN A 399 9.42 11.06 -16.77
CA ASN A 399 10.77 11.54 -16.48
C ASN A 399 10.96 13.03 -16.84
N LYS A 400 10.42 13.47 -17.98
CA LYS A 400 10.44 14.90 -18.35
C LYS A 400 9.61 15.75 -17.39
N THR A 401 8.38 15.31 -17.11
CA THR A 401 7.45 16.02 -16.23
C THR A 401 8.07 16.25 -14.85
N VAL A 402 8.66 15.22 -14.22
CA VAL A 402 9.23 15.39 -12.87
C VAL A 402 10.41 16.38 -12.82
N HIS A 403 11.20 16.51 -13.90
CA HIS A 403 12.27 17.50 -13.96
C HIS A 403 11.79 18.92 -14.27
N GLU A 404 10.60 19.08 -14.84
CA GLU A 404 9.96 20.37 -15.12
C GLU A 404 9.10 20.87 -13.94
N THR A 405 8.60 19.97 -13.09
CA THR A 405 7.83 20.31 -11.88
C THR A 405 8.74 20.86 -10.78
N MET A 406 8.69 22.18 -10.54
CA MET A 406 9.46 22.84 -9.47
C MET A 406 8.71 22.82 -8.13
N LEU A 407 9.39 22.34 -7.09
CA LEU A 407 8.93 22.35 -5.71
C LEU A 407 9.56 23.50 -4.95
N LYS A 408 8.77 24.19 -4.14
CA LYS A 408 9.20 25.30 -3.28
C LYS A 408 9.13 24.88 -1.82
N GLY A 409 10.19 25.12 -1.07
CA GLY A 409 10.21 24.93 0.39
C GLY A 409 10.03 23.48 0.85
N VAL A 410 10.92 22.57 0.43
CA VAL A 410 10.90 21.18 0.91
C VAL A 410 11.45 21.11 2.34
N THR A 411 10.57 21.11 3.34
CA THR A 411 10.98 21.21 4.77
C THR A 411 11.25 19.90 5.48
N TRP A 412 10.82 18.78 4.92
CA TRP A 412 11.05 17.45 5.51
C TRP A 412 12.40 16.83 5.13
N TYR A 413 13.09 17.35 4.11
CA TYR A 413 14.45 16.97 3.77
C TYR A 413 15.43 17.76 4.65
N THR A 414 16.18 17.08 5.52
CA THR A 414 16.90 17.76 6.63
C THR A 414 18.40 17.90 6.42
N GLU A 415 19.00 17.22 5.45
CA GLU A 415 20.45 17.27 5.21
C GLU A 415 20.92 18.61 4.64
N ARG A 416 20.02 19.35 3.99
CA ARG A 416 20.29 20.70 3.48
C ARG A 416 18.98 21.45 3.28
N SER A 417 18.94 22.73 3.65
CA SER A 417 17.84 23.62 3.27
C SER A 417 17.89 23.89 1.76
N ILE A 418 16.80 23.54 1.07
CA ILE A 418 16.66 23.71 -0.38
C ILE A 418 15.43 24.57 -0.62
N SER A 419 15.65 25.80 -1.11
CA SER A 419 14.56 26.76 -1.37
C SER A 419 13.69 26.30 -2.54
N GLU A 420 14.33 25.85 -3.61
CA GLU A 420 13.66 25.43 -4.85
C GLU A 420 14.41 24.26 -5.49
N ILE A 421 13.67 23.22 -5.89
CA ILE A 421 14.23 22.03 -6.55
C ILE A 421 13.16 21.38 -7.42
N SER A 422 13.55 20.80 -8.56
CA SER A 422 12.61 19.98 -9.32
C SER A 422 12.24 18.69 -8.56
N LEU A 423 11.04 18.18 -8.79
CA LEU A 423 10.59 16.90 -8.22
C LEU A 423 11.57 15.76 -8.58
N GLY A 424 12.07 15.74 -9.83
CA GLY A 424 13.09 14.80 -10.28
C GLY A 424 14.41 14.97 -9.52
N GLY A 425 14.83 16.21 -9.24
CA GLY A 425 16.00 16.46 -8.40
C GLY A 425 15.83 15.94 -6.97
N LEU A 426 14.65 16.12 -6.37
CA LEU A 426 14.32 15.61 -5.04
C LEU A 426 14.27 14.07 -5.03
N LEU A 427 13.69 13.46 -6.06
CA LEU A 427 13.67 12.01 -6.24
C LEU A 427 15.10 11.45 -6.25
N VAL A 428 16.01 12.05 -7.04
CA VAL A 428 17.41 11.64 -7.08
C VAL A 428 18.07 11.71 -5.69
N LEU A 429 17.83 12.79 -4.92
CA LEU A 429 18.38 12.91 -3.56
C LEU A 429 17.88 11.81 -2.62
N VAL A 430 16.57 11.55 -2.64
CA VAL A 430 15.96 10.53 -1.78
C VAL A 430 16.45 9.14 -2.16
N VAL A 431 16.53 8.81 -3.46
CA VAL A 431 17.02 7.51 -3.92
C VAL A 431 18.51 7.33 -3.57
N ILE A 432 19.35 8.36 -3.74
CA ILE A 432 20.75 8.32 -3.30
C ILE A 432 20.84 8.07 -1.78
N ARG A 433 20.03 8.75 -0.98
CA ARG A 433 19.97 8.54 0.48
C ARG A 433 19.55 7.09 0.80
N THR A 434 18.55 6.55 0.10
CA THR A 434 18.10 5.15 0.28
C THR A 434 19.22 4.16 -0.05
N ILE A 435 19.97 4.39 -1.14
CA ILE A 435 21.16 3.59 -1.47
C ILE A 435 22.18 3.68 -0.34
N GLN A 436 22.54 4.87 0.11
CA GLN A 436 23.52 5.05 1.19
C GLN A 436 23.09 4.38 2.50
N TYR A 437 21.82 4.51 2.87
CA TYR A 437 21.25 3.85 4.05
C TYR A 437 21.34 2.33 3.94
N ASN A 438 20.93 1.77 2.80
CA ASN A 438 20.97 0.34 2.56
C ASN A 438 22.40 -0.21 2.62
N MET A 439 23.37 0.52 2.05
CA MET A 439 24.78 0.12 2.06
C MET A 439 25.39 0.08 3.46
N LEU A 440 24.99 1.00 4.33
CA LEU A 440 25.56 1.15 5.67
C LEU A 440 24.90 0.23 6.70
N LYS A 441 23.61 -0.07 6.54
CA LYS A 441 22.84 -0.81 7.56
C LYS A 441 22.29 -2.15 7.10
N MET A 442 21.63 -2.20 5.95
CA MET A 442 20.75 -3.33 5.58
C MET A 442 21.43 -4.37 4.67
N ARG A 443 22.38 -3.93 3.83
CA ARG A 443 23.09 -4.76 2.83
C ARG A 443 22.15 -5.53 1.90
N ASP A 444 21.00 -4.95 1.54
CA ASP A 444 20.01 -5.62 0.72
C ASP A 444 20.28 -5.45 -0.78
N LYS A 445 20.59 -6.54 -1.49
CA LYS A 445 20.89 -6.50 -2.93
C LYS A 445 19.70 -6.03 -3.78
N TYR A 446 18.47 -6.40 -3.41
CA TYR A 446 17.27 -6.05 -4.20
C TYR A 446 16.98 -4.56 -4.10
N LEU A 447 17.10 -3.99 -2.92
CA LEU A 447 16.85 -2.56 -2.71
C LEU A 447 17.85 -1.70 -3.49
N HIS A 448 19.14 -2.07 -3.52
CA HIS A 448 20.16 -1.39 -4.33
C HIS A 448 19.84 -1.44 -5.82
N THR A 449 19.53 -2.63 -6.34
CA THR A 449 19.27 -2.87 -7.76
C THR A 449 18.07 -2.04 -8.23
N ASN A 450 16.98 -2.04 -7.47
CA ASN A 450 15.78 -1.27 -7.84
C ASN A 450 15.99 0.25 -7.77
N CYS A 451 16.76 0.74 -6.79
CA CYS A 451 17.12 2.16 -6.71
C CYS A 451 17.97 2.62 -7.90
N LEU A 452 18.99 1.85 -8.27
CA LEU A 452 19.86 2.17 -9.39
C LEU A 452 19.13 2.04 -10.72
N ALA A 453 18.28 1.03 -10.89
CA ALA A 453 17.43 0.88 -12.08
C ALA A 453 16.50 2.09 -12.25
N ALA A 454 15.88 2.58 -11.19
CA ALA A 454 15.04 3.78 -11.25
C ALA A 454 15.85 5.02 -11.69
N LEU A 455 17.05 5.23 -11.14
CA LEU A 455 17.93 6.33 -11.56
C LEU A 455 18.43 6.16 -13.00
N ALA A 456 18.75 4.94 -13.42
CA ALA A 456 19.20 4.63 -14.77
C ALA A 456 18.12 4.93 -15.80
N ASN A 457 16.87 4.51 -15.55
CA ASN A 457 15.74 4.81 -16.41
C ASN A 457 15.55 6.33 -16.60
N MET A 458 15.71 7.11 -15.53
CA MET A 458 15.54 8.57 -15.56
C MET A 458 16.73 9.33 -16.17
N SER A 459 17.93 8.73 -16.14
CA SER A 459 19.19 9.42 -16.40
C SER A 459 19.26 10.13 -17.77
N GLY A 460 18.61 9.56 -18.79
CA GLY A 460 18.53 10.14 -20.14
C GLY A 460 17.64 11.38 -20.24
N GLN A 461 16.87 11.70 -19.20
CA GLN A 461 15.99 12.88 -19.12
C GLN A 461 16.33 13.80 -17.93
N PHE A 462 17.44 13.56 -17.22
CA PHE A 462 17.93 14.47 -16.19
C PHE A 462 18.06 15.87 -16.79
N ARG A 463 17.35 16.85 -16.23
CA ARG A 463 17.34 18.22 -16.77
C ARG A 463 17.47 19.21 -15.63
N ALA A 464 18.29 20.25 -15.85
CA ALA A 464 18.49 21.35 -14.91
C ALA A 464 18.76 20.86 -13.47
N LEU A 465 19.60 19.83 -13.31
CA LEU A 465 19.90 19.29 -11.98
C LEU A 465 20.43 20.38 -11.06
N HIS A 466 19.84 20.47 -9.87
CA HIS A 466 20.27 21.42 -8.84
C HIS A 466 21.75 21.15 -8.45
N PRO A 467 22.57 22.17 -8.13
CA PRO A 467 23.99 21.99 -7.81
C PRO A 467 24.24 20.93 -6.73
N TYR A 468 23.39 20.92 -5.70
CA TYR A 468 23.48 19.92 -4.64
C TYR A 468 23.17 18.49 -5.11
N VAL A 469 22.23 18.31 -6.04
CA VAL A 469 21.91 16.99 -6.62
C VAL A 469 23.10 16.47 -7.41
N SER A 470 23.69 17.32 -8.26
CA SER A 470 24.90 17.00 -9.02
C SER A 470 26.05 16.59 -8.10
N GLN A 471 26.27 17.35 -7.01
CA GLN A 471 27.28 17.04 -6.01
C GLN A 471 27.02 15.69 -5.32
N ARG A 472 25.77 15.40 -4.92
CA ARG A 472 25.41 14.14 -4.25
C ARG A 472 25.57 12.94 -5.17
N LEU A 473 25.25 13.08 -6.46
CA LEU A 473 25.44 12.03 -7.46
C LEU A 473 26.92 11.65 -7.62
N VAL A 474 27.80 12.64 -7.82
CA VAL A 474 29.25 12.37 -7.92
C VAL A 474 29.82 11.87 -6.59
N SER A 475 29.31 12.37 -5.46
CA SER A 475 29.77 11.93 -4.14
C SER A 475 29.31 10.51 -3.78
N LEU A 476 28.21 10.02 -4.36
CA LEU A 476 27.80 8.62 -4.27
C LEU A 476 28.88 7.74 -4.92
N PHE A 477 29.28 8.04 -6.16
CA PHE A 477 30.37 7.34 -6.84
C PHE A 477 31.66 7.39 -6.02
N GLU A 478 32.06 8.57 -5.54
CA GLU A 478 33.28 8.73 -4.73
C GLU A 478 33.26 7.85 -3.46
N THR A 479 32.11 7.75 -2.79
CA THR A 479 31.95 6.95 -1.57
C THR A 479 32.04 5.46 -1.88
N LEU A 480 31.37 5.02 -2.96
CA LEU A 480 31.42 3.65 -3.46
C LEU A 480 32.85 3.27 -3.87
N ALA A 481 33.54 4.16 -4.56
CA ALA A 481 34.90 3.99 -5.05
C ALA A 481 35.89 3.79 -3.89
N LYS A 482 35.80 4.64 -2.86
CA LYS A 482 36.63 4.49 -1.66
C LYS A 482 36.37 3.17 -0.93
N LYS A 483 35.11 2.71 -0.89
CA LYS A 483 34.76 1.41 -0.31
C LYS A 483 35.34 0.26 -1.15
N HIS A 484 35.29 0.36 -2.48
CA HIS A 484 35.84 -0.63 -3.41
C HIS A 484 37.34 -0.74 -3.27
N SER A 485 38.07 0.38 -3.26
CA SER A 485 39.53 0.37 -3.09
C SER A 485 39.94 -0.27 -1.76
N ARG A 486 39.23 0.05 -0.66
CA ARG A 486 39.48 -0.56 0.66
C ARG A 486 39.25 -2.07 0.66
N LEU A 487 38.14 -2.52 0.07
CA LEU A 487 37.80 -3.94 0.02
C LEU A 487 38.76 -4.73 -0.88
N ALA A 488 39.11 -4.16 -2.04
CA ALA A 488 40.10 -4.75 -2.95
C ALA A 488 41.49 -4.85 -2.31
N GLU A 489 41.87 -3.89 -1.47
CA GLU A 489 43.14 -3.94 -0.73
C GLU A 489 43.09 -4.98 0.41
N GLN A 490 41.97 -5.13 1.11
CA GLN A 490 41.77 -6.19 2.10
C GLN A 490 41.90 -7.60 1.48
N ILE A 491 41.28 -7.81 0.32
CA ILE A 491 41.38 -9.09 -0.40
C ILE A 491 42.84 -9.37 -0.81
N ARG A 492 43.55 -8.37 -1.37
CA ARG A 492 44.97 -8.53 -1.70
C ARG A 492 45.85 -8.84 -0.49
N GLN A 493 45.59 -8.22 0.66
CA GLN A 493 46.34 -8.46 1.89
C GLN A 493 46.10 -9.87 2.45
N GLN A 494 44.89 -10.40 2.30
CA GLN A 494 44.56 -11.79 2.64
C GLN A 494 45.23 -12.80 1.69
N GLU A 495 45.23 -12.52 0.38
CA GLU A 495 45.88 -13.36 -0.64
C GLU A 495 47.42 -13.38 -0.52
N SER A 496 48.03 -12.30 -0.03
CA SER A 496 49.49 -12.17 0.12
C SER A 496 50.05 -12.67 1.46
N GLY A 497 49.20 -13.21 2.36
CA GLY A 497 49.62 -13.90 3.58
C GLY A 497 50.30 -13.02 4.64
N VAL A 498 50.27 -11.69 4.51
CA VAL A 498 50.91 -10.78 5.47
C VAL A 498 49.92 -10.46 6.60
N SER A 499 49.80 -11.36 7.57
CA SER A 499 49.15 -11.05 8.84
C SER A 499 50.04 -10.12 9.66
N ALA A 500 49.59 -8.88 9.90
CA ALA A 500 50.16 -8.05 10.96
C ALA A 500 50.02 -8.74 12.32
N PRO A 501 50.94 -8.56 13.27
CA PRO A 501 50.98 -9.38 14.47
C PRO A 501 49.82 -9.05 15.41
N SER A 502 49.07 -10.12 15.74
CA SER A 502 48.29 -10.34 16.97
C SER A 502 47.11 -9.40 17.30
N THR A 503 45.89 -9.90 17.07
CA THR A 503 45.02 -10.30 18.20
C THR A 503 44.10 -11.46 17.78
N ILE A 504 44.49 -12.66 18.21
CA ILE A 504 43.68 -13.81 18.67
C ILE A 504 42.32 -14.06 17.96
N VAL A 505 42.38 -14.99 16.99
CA VAL A 505 41.44 -16.10 16.71
C VAL A 505 39.97 -15.75 16.43
N ASN A 506 39.55 -15.91 15.16
CA ASN A 506 38.71 -17.05 14.78
C ASN A 506 38.62 -17.28 13.25
N VAL A 507 39.04 -18.49 12.85
CA VAL A 507 38.67 -19.29 11.67
C VAL A 507 39.02 -18.74 10.28
N ASP A 508 40.05 -19.35 9.66
CA ASP A 508 40.21 -19.46 8.19
C ASP A 508 38.98 -20.19 7.63
N ASP A 509 37.91 -19.45 7.40
CA ASP A 509 36.69 -19.96 6.78
C ASP A 509 36.72 -19.61 5.29
N PRO A 510 36.89 -20.58 4.36
CA PRO A 510 36.86 -20.30 2.92
C PRO A 510 35.53 -19.66 2.46
N GLU A 511 34.47 -19.76 3.26
CA GLU A 511 33.21 -19.04 3.05
C GLU A 511 33.36 -17.51 3.20
N GLN A 512 34.16 -17.02 4.16
CA GLN A 512 34.35 -15.56 4.37
C GLN A 512 35.16 -14.89 3.25
N ALA A 513 36.17 -15.58 2.72
CA ALA A 513 36.94 -15.08 1.58
C ALA A 513 36.08 -15.05 0.30
N SER A 514 35.24 -16.07 0.10
CA SER A 514 34.25 -16.11 -0.98
C SER A 514 33.24 -14.97 -0.87
N ASP A 515 32.74 -14.68 0.34
CA ASP A 515 31.79 -13.60 0.60
C ASP A 515 32.38 -12.21 0.30
N LEU A 516 33.66 -11.96 0.65
CA LEU A 516 34.33 -10.69 0.36
C LEU A 516 34.51 -10.45 -1.15
N VAL A 517 34.86 -11.50 -1.90
CA VAL A 517 34.99 -11.43 -3.36
C VAL A 517 33.62 -11.17 -4.02
N GLN A 518 32.56 -11.82 -3.52
CA GLN A 518 31.20 -11.57 -3.99
C GLN A 518 30.73 -10.14 -3.68
N ASP A 519 31.01 -9.64 -2.48
CA ASP A 519 30.73 -8.26 -2.06
C ASP A 519 31.47 -7.23 -2.95
N LEU A 520 32.71 -7.53 -3.34
CA LEU A 520 33.47 -6.71 -4.27
C LEU A 520 32.82 -6.68 -5.65
N GLY A 521 32.40 -7.84 -6.18
CA GLY A 521 31.70 -7.94 -7.46
C GLY A 521 30.40 -7.15 -7.49
N VAL A 522 29.57 -7.24 -6.44
CA VAL A 522 28.34 -6.43 -6.32
C VAL A 522 28.67 -4.94 -6.27
N LEU A 523 29.73 -4.56 -5.57
CA LEU A 523 30.15 -3.16 -5.49
C LEU A 523 30.66 -2.62 -6.85
N GLU A 524 31.31 -3.46 -7.66
CA GLU A 524 31.69 -3.12 -9.03
C GLU A 524 30.48 -2.93 -9.94
N GLU A 525 29.48 -3.82 -9.88
CA GLU A 525 28.20 -3.65 -10.61
C GLU A 525 27.53 -2.31 -10.24
N VAL A 526 27.48 -1.99 -8.95
CA VAL A 526 26.91 -0.73 -8.45
C VAL A 526 27.71 0.48 -8.92
N LEU A 527 29.04 0.42 -8.87
CA LEU A 527 29.92 1.48 -9.37
C LEU A 527 29.70 1.72 -10.86
N ARG A 528 29.64 0.64 -11.64
CA ARG A 528 29.42 0.70 -13.08
C ARG A 528 28.07 1.36 -13.38
N MET A 529 26.98 0.93 -12.72
CA MET A 529 25.66 1.54 -12.91
C MET A 529 25.65 3.05 -12.59
N VAL A 530 26.35 3.50 -11.54
CA VAL A 530 26.45 4.94 -11.24
C VAL A 530 27.21 5.69 -12.33
N LEU A 531 28.28 5.11 -12.88
CA LEU A 531 28.98 5.68 -14.03
C LEU A 531 28.09 5.74 -15.28
N GLU A 532 27.31 4.70 -15.55
CA GLU A 532 26.35 4.64 -16.65
C GLU A 532 25.26 5.71 -16.51
N ILE A 533 24.74 5.95 -15.29
CA ILE A 533 23.80 7.03 -15.00
C ILE A 533 24.40 8.40 -15.34
N ILE A 534 25.65 8.66 -14.92
CA ILE A 534 26.34 9.93 -15.22
C ILE A 534 26.56 10.05 -16.73
N ASN A 535 27.06 8.99 -17.38
CA ASN A 535 27.35 8.98 -18.81
C ASN A 535 26.09 9.15 -19.67
N SER A 536 24.97 8.53 -19.29
CA SER A 536 23.68 8.68 -19.95
C SER A 536 23.20 10.14 -19.89
N CYS A 537 23.28 10.78 -18.72
CA CYS A 537 22.95 12.19 -18.57
C CYS A 537 23.84 13.09 -19.46
N LEU A 538 25.15 12.81 -19.53
CA LEU A 538 26.07 13.54 -20.41
C LEU A 538 25.81 13.28 -21.90
N SER A 539 25.39 12.09 -22.27
CA SER A 539 25.13 11.72 -23.66
C SER A 539 23.84 12.37 -24.19
N HIS A 540 22.81 12.40 -23.36
CA HIS A 540 21.48 12.84 -23.78
C HIS A 540 21.14 14.29 -23.38
N GLN A 541 21.64 14.77 -22.24
CA GLN A 541 21.17 16.00 -21.60
C GLN A 541 22.29 16.95 -21.15
N LEU A 542 23.53 16.82 -21.64
CA LEU A 542 24.67 17.66 -21.24
C LEU A 542 24.38 19.16 -21.36
N ILE A 543 23.72 19.58 -22.45
CA ILE A 543 23.33 20.99 -22.68
C ILE A 543 22.45 21.54 -21.55
N HIS A 544 21.65 20.69 -20.93
CA HIS A 544 20.70 21.09 -19.90
C HIS A 544 21.23 20.88 -18.47
N ASN A 545 22.46 20.40 -18.28
CA ASN A 545 23.03 20.10 -16.95
C ASN A 545 24.40 20.74 -16.69
N PRO A 546 24.50 22.10 -16.73
CA PRO A 546 25.76 22.79 -16.49
C PRO A 546 26.32 22.55 -15.07
N ASN A 547 25.45 22.37 -14.08
CA ASN A 547 25.86 22.07 -12.70
C ASN A 547 26.53 20.70 -12.56
N LEU A 548 26.12 19.71 -13.36
CA LEU A 548 26.77 18.40 -13.38
C LEU A 548 28.16 18.50 -13.98
N VAL A 549 28.30 19.17 -15.12
CA VAL A 549 29.60 19.43 -15.77
C VAL A 549 30.53 20.18 -14.82
N TYR A 550 30.03 21.24 -14.16
CA TYR A 550 30.79 21.98 -13.15
C TYR A 550 31.29 21.06 -12.03
N THR A 551 30.43 20.18 -11.51
CA THR A 551 30.79 19.23 -10.45
C THR A 551 31.85 18.23 -10.92
N LEU A 552 31.76 17.74 -12.16
CA LEU A 552 32.74 16.82 -12.74
C LEU A 552 34.11 17.48 -12.90
N LEU A 553 34.16 18.74 -13.35
CA LEU A 553 35.41 19.51 -13.43
C LEU A 553 36.05 19.70 -12.05
N TYR A 554 35.24 20.05 -11.04
CA TYR A 554 35.71 20.23 -9.67
C TYR A 554 36.21 18.92 -9.02
N LYS A 555 35.55 17.79 -9.33
CA LYS A 555 35.87 16.45 -8.77
C LYS A 555 36.54 15.50 -9.76
N LYS A 556 37.26 16.01 -10.78
CA LYS A 556 37.88 15.16 -11.81
C LYS A 556 38.82 14.07 -11.26
N HIS A 557 39.50 14.34 -10.15
CA HIS A 557 40.41 13.40 -9.48
C HIS A 557 39.73 12.09 -9.01
N VAL A 558 38.41 12.11 -8.80
CA VAL A 558 37.65 10.93 -8.35
C VAL A 558 37.64 9.82 -9.40
N PHE A 559 37.77 10.16 -10.68
CA PHE A 559 37.70 9.20 -11.78
C PHE A 559 39.07 8.65 -12.21
N GLU A 560 40.17 9.32 -11.82
CA GLU A 560 41.53 8.97 -12.23
C GLU A 560 41.93 7.51 -11.91
N PRO A 561 41.62 6.95 -10.72
CA PRO A 561 41.98 5.57 -10.39
C PRO A 561 41.31 4.51 -11.29
N PHE A 562 40.22 4.87 -11.96
CA PHE A 562 39.40 3.94 -12.75
C PHE A 562 39.69 3.99 -14.25
N ARG A 563 40.59 4.88 -14.70
CA ARG A 563 40.95 5.05 -16.12
C ARG A 563 41.51 3.79 -16.78
N SER A 564 42.23 2.97 -16.02
CA SER A 564 42.85 1.72 -16.48
C SER A 564 42.10 0.47 -16.01
N HIS A 565 40.99 0.63 -15.30
CA HIS A 565 40.25 -0.50 -14.76
C HIS A 565 39.37 -1.13 -15.86
N PRO A 566 39.53 -2.43 -16.19
CA PRO A 566 38.82 -3.06 -17.31
C PRO A 566 37.29 -2.92 -17.26
N ALA A 567 36.74 -2.93 -16.04
CA ALA A 567 35.29 -2.82 -15.82
C ALA A 567 34.72 -1.40 -15.95
N PHE A 568 35.54 -0.35 -16.04
CA PHE A 568 35.07 1.04 -15.99
C PHE A 568 35.68 1.95 -17.07
N GLN A 569 36.80 1.54 -17.68
CA GLN A 569 37.61 2.34 -18.60
C GLN A 569 36.78 2.94 -19.74
N ASP A 570 35.87 2.17 -20.32
CA ASP A 570 34.99 2.58 -21.43
C ASP A 570 34.14 3.80 -21.05
N ILE A 571 33.51 3.77 -19.88
CA ILE A 571 32.61 4.84 -19.43
C ILE A 571 33.42 6.03 -18.89
N VAL A 572 34.50 5.76 -18.16
CA VAL A 572 35.38 6.81 -17.61
C VAL A 572 36.01 7.62 -18.75
N GLN A 573 36.36 7.00 -19.88
CA GLN A 573 36.89 7.69 -21.05
C GLN A 573 35.89 8.70 -21.64
N ASN A 574 34.60 8.36 -21.68
CA ASN A 574 33.55 9.30 -22.11
C ASN A 574 33.46 10.51 -21.16
N ILE A 575 33.47 10.27 -19.85
CA ILE A 575 33.44 11.33 -18.83
C ILE A 575 34.68 12.22 -18.93
N ASP A 576 35.87 11.63 -19.08
CA ASP A 576 37.14 12.36 -19.27
C ASP A 576 37.11 13.21 -20.54
N THR A 577 36.50 12.73 -21.63
CA THR A 577 36.35 13.50 -22.87
C THR A 577 35.56 14.80 -22.65
N VAL A 578 34.51 14.73 -21.82
CA VAL A 578 33.75 15.91 -21.39
C VAL A 578 34.62 16.83 -20.52
N ILE A 579 35.28 16.28 -19.50
CA ILE A 579 36.14 17.03 -18.58
C ILE A 579 37.25 17.78 -19.33
N VAL A 580 37.93 17.12 -20.27
CA VAL A 580 39.04 17.70 -21.05
C VAL A 580 38.54 18.83 -21.95
N TYR A 581 37.42 18.64 -22.65
CA TYR A 581 36.85 19.68 -23.50
C TYR A 581 36.50 20.95 -22.71
N PHE A 582 35.82 20.80 -21.57
CA PHE A 582 35.41 21.95 -20.78
C PHE A 582 36.59 22.57 -20.01
N SER A 583 37.60 21.77 -19.62
CA SER A 583 38.85 22.31 -19.07
C SER A 583 39.55 23.21 -20.10
N ASN A 584 39.71 22.74 -21.34
CA ASN A 584 40.31 23.54 -22.42
C ASN A 584 39.51 24.81 -22.74
N LYS A 585 38.18 24.76 -22.64
CA LYS A 585 37.31 25.94 -22.82
C LYS A 585 37.49 26.95 -21.69
N LEU A 586 37.68 26.49 -20.45
CA LEU A 586 37.93 27.39 -19.31
C LEU A 586 39.33 27.99 -19.35
N ASP A 587 40.34 27.23 -19.79
CA ASP A 587 41.73 27.74 -19.94
C ASP A 587 41.86 28.82 -21.03
N GLN A 588 40.94 28.85 -21.99
CA GLN A 588 40.85 29.91 -23.01
C GLN A 588 40.26 31.22 -22.45
N VAL A 589 39.60 31.16 -21.30
CA VAL A 589 39.03 32.29 -20.58
C VAL A 589 39.97 32.62 -19.40
N HIS A 590 40.01 33.87 -18.93
CA HIS A 590 40.98 34.34 -17.92
C HIS A 590 41.10 33.43 -16.68
N LYS A 591 42.27 33.44 -16.01
CA LYS A 591 42.62 32.50 -14.92
C LYS A 591 41.83 32.63 -13.61
N ASP A 592 41.10 33.74 -13.39
CA ASP A 592 40.37 34.02 -12.14
C ASP A 592 38.86 34.19 -12.38
N LEU A 593 38.20 33.10 -12.81
CA LEU A 593 36.77 33.09 -13.10
C LEU A 593 35.93 32.88 -11.82
N GLY A 594 34.93 33.74 -11.63
CA GLY A 594 33.88 33.50 -10.63
C GLY A 594 33.00 32.29 -10.99
N VAL A 595 32.32 31.69 -10.00
CA VAL A 595 31.45 30.50 -10.21
C VAL A 595 30.40 30.74 -11.31
N ASN A 596 29.82 31.94 -11.35
CA ASN A 596 28.84 32.30 -12.39
C ASN A 596 29.47 32.36 -13.78
N GLU A 597 30.69 32.86 -13.90
CA GLU A 597 31.40 32.98 -15.18
C GLU A 597 31.83 31.59 -15.70
N VAL A 598 32.23 30.70 -14.80
CA VAL A 598 32.49 29.28 -15.11
C VAL A 598 31.21 28.63 -15.64
N LEU A 599 30.08 28.80 -14.97
CA LEU A 599 28.79 28.24 -15.41
C LEU A 599 28.34 28.80 -16.77
N MET A 600 28.52 30.10 -17.00
CA MET A 600 28.22 30.72 -18.31
C MET A 600 29.13 30.16 -19.41
N THR A 601 30.41 29.97 -19.12
CA THR A 601 31.36 29.34 -20.06
C THR A 601 30.98 27.89 -20.36
N ILE A 602 30.55 27.13 -19.35
CA ILE A 602 30.03 25.76 -19.53
C ILE A 602 28.76 25.77 -20.39
N GLN A 603 27.80 26.66 -20.12
CA GLN A 603 26.57 26.76 -20.90
C GLN A 603 26.86 27.08 -22.38
N HIS A 604 27.74 28.04 -22.64
CA HIS A 604 28.14 28.38 -24.00
C HIS A 604 28.92 27.24 -24.69
N GLY A 605 29.85 26.62 -23.97
CA GLY A 605 30.61 25.47 -24.47
C GLY A 605 29.71 24.25 -24.78
N ALA A 606 28.66 24.04 -23.99
CA ALA A 606 27.72 22.94 -24.20
C ALA A 606 26.94 23.05 -25.51
N LEU A 607 26.62 24.28 -25.96
CA LEU A 607 26.00 24.51 -27.27
C LEU A 607 26.92 24.13 -28.44
N GLN A 608 28.24 24.15 -28.23
CA GLN A 608 29.27 23.79 -29.20
C GLN A 608 29.80 22.37 -29.00
N TRP A 609 29.15 21.57 -28.15
CA TRP A 609 29.58 20.20 -27.85
C TRP A 609 29.30 19.27 -29.04
N PRO A 610 30.33 18.61 -29.61
CA PRO A 610 30.14 17.63 -30.68
C PRO A 610 29.62 16.31 -30.09
N LYS A 611 28.33 16.03 -30.30
CA LYS A 611 27.63 14.86 -29.73
C LYS A 611 28.26 13.51 -30.11
N GLU A 612 28.93 13.44 -31.26
CA GLU A 612 29.60 12.23 -31.78
C GLU A 612 30.82 11.77 -30.95
N ARG A 613 31.25 12.56 -29.94
CA ARG A 613 32.42 12.23 -29.11
C ARG A 613 32.15 11.25 -27.97
N LEU A 614 30.89 11.00 -27.62
CA LEU A 614 30.52 10.03 -26.60
C LEU A 614 30.11 8.74 -27.28
N LYS A 615 30.76 7.64 -26.88
CA LYS A 615 30.49 6.29 -27.42
C LYS A 615 29.48 5.52 -26.60
#